data_AF-A0A3Q2UJZ7-F1
#
_entry.id   AF-A0A3Q2UJZ7-F1
#
_cell.length_a   1.000
_cell.length_b   1.000
_cell.length_c   1.000
_cell.angle_alpha   90.00
_cell.angle_beta   90.00
_cell.angle_gamma   90.00
#
_symmetry.space_group_name_H-M   'P 1'
#
loop_
_entity.id
_entity.type
_entity.pdbx_description
1 polymer ?
#
loop_
_entity_poly.entity_id
_entity_poly.type
_entity_poly.pdbx_seq_one_letter_code
_entity_poly.pdbx_strand_id
1 'polypeptide(L)'
;MAEQAASVETKPGKCLQHNEERAVGALGVEDSKSTMRTQGDKGIFTIDQQCKMETLTTSKATYVPLKGPGVRLKGIRRELLEKQITQKIREKIHTELSPAAPEPDYSSTTQRDFSVPGFVPSRPKSTQVHDYKSEQAITFWSENCQQIQGVTPIRNLNAPFRKSALFSTPITQRLDEEELPPDD
;
A
#
# COMPACT_ATOMS: atom_id res chain seq x y z
N MET A 1 57.27 19.84 -68.98
CA MET A 1 57.21 18.85 -70.08
C MET A 1 56.41 17.67 -69.53
N ALA A 2 55.11 17.58 -69.81
CA ALA A 2 54.48 17.15 -71.05
C ALA A 2 54.65 15.64 -71.32
N GLU A 3 53.65 14.85 -70.94
CA GLU A 3 53.01 13.89 -71.86
C GLU A 3 51.65 13.44 -71.31
N GLN A 4 50.63 13.53 -72.17
CA GLN A 4 49.30 12.96 -72.01
C GLN A 4 49.27 11.60 -72.72
N ALA A 5 48.42 10.67 -72.26
CA ALA A 5 47.84 9.66 -73.14
C ALA A 5 46.36 9.47 -72.80
N ALA A 6 45.53 9.58 -73.83
CA ALA A 6 44.07 9.57 -73.81
C ALA A 6 43.49 8.14 -73.80
N SER A 7 42.23 8.00 -73.36
CA SER A 7 41.32 6.99 -73.93
C SER A 7 39.87 7.54 -73.83
N VAL A 8 39.37 8.09 -74.94
CA VAL A 8 38.38 7.48 -75.86
C VAL A 8 36.98 7.41 -75.24
N GLU A 9 36.17 8.42 -75.58
CA GLU A 9 34.71 8.37 -75.41
C GLU A 9 34.10 7.39 -76.41
N THR A 10 33.29 6.47 -75.92
CA THR A 10 32.27 5.77 -76.73
C THR A 10 30.92 5.92 -76.04
N LYS A 11 30.06 6.75 -76.63
CA LYS A 11 28.64 6.87 -76.26
C LYS A 11 27.82 5.82 -77.00
N PRO A 12 27.01 5.04 -76.29
CA PRO A 12 25.69 4.64 -76.76
C PRO A 12 24.65 5.43 -75.96
N GLY A 13 23.54 5.89 -76.49
CA GLY A 13 22.83 5.51 -77.70
C GLY A 13 21.37 5.81 -77.37
N LYS A 14 20.80 6.76 -78.09
CA LYS A 14 19.45 7.29 -77.86
C LYS A 14 18.47 6.33 -78.53
N CYS A 15 17.63 5.63 -77.76
CA CYS A 15 16.47 4.92 -78.28
C CYS A 15 15.22 5.41 -77.56
N LEU A 16 14.29 6.00 -78.32
CA LEU A 16 12.98 6.46 -77.84
C LEU A 16 12.00 5.28 -77.92
N GLN A 17 11.91 4.50 -76.86
CA GLN A 17 10.78 3.59 -76.66
C GLN A 17 10.31 3.68 -75.20
N HIS A 18 9.07 4.14 -75.06
CA HIS A 18 8.19 4.07 -73.88
C HIS A 18 8.53 4.89 -72.60
N ASN A 19 7.66 5.89 -72.37
CA ASN A 19 7.06 6.38 -71.11
C ASN A 19 7.98 6.75 -69.92
N GLU A 20 8.00 8.05 -69.56
CA GLU A 20 8.39 8.65 -68.25
C GLU A 20 9.77 8.32 -67.61
N GLU A 21 10.64 7.54 -68.25
CA GLU A 21 11.88 7.08 -67.59
C GLU A 21 12.94 8.17 -67.33
N ARG A 22 12.89 9.30 -68.07
CA ARG A 22 13.89 10.36 -67.98
C ARG A 22 13.83 11.19 -66.69
N ALA A 23 12.65 11.29 -66.06
CA ALA A 23 12.49 12.02 -64.80
C ALA A 23 12.88 11.19 -63.58
N VAL A 24 12.74 9.86 -63.66
CA VAL A 24 13.04 8.91 -62.58
C VAL A 24 14.52 8.57 -62.51
N GLY A 25 15.24 8.55 -63.65
CA GLY A 25 16.67 8.26 -63.70
C GLY A 25 17.57 9.20 -62.87
N ALA A 26 17.14 10.43 -62.61
CA ALA A 26 17.87 11.36 -61.74
C ALA A 26 17.71 11.09 -60.23
N LEU A 27 16.84 10.14 -59.84
CA LEU A 27 16.54 9.79 -58.45
C LEU A 27 17.01 8.38 -58.06
N GLY A 28 17.68 7.66 -58.96
CA GLY A 28 18.17 6.30 -58.74
C GLY A 28 19.48 6.25 -57.96
N VAL A 29 19.38 6.08 -56.64
CA VAL A 29 20.35 5.31 -55.86
C VAL A 29 19.54 4.27 -55.08
N GLU A 30 19.94 3.01 -55.27
CA GLU A 30 19.51 1.80 -54.56
C GLU A 30 19.12 2.08 -53.12
N ASP A 31 17.85 1.83 -52.78
CA ASP A 31 17.40 1.48 -51.44
C ASP A 31 15.92 1.07 -51.51
N SER A 32 15.56 -0.01 -50.83
CA SER A 32 14.25 -0.68 -50.82
C SER A 32 13.12 0.12 -50.12
N LYS A 33 13.08 1.44 -50.33
CA LYS A 33 12.06 2.39 -49.84
C LYS A 33 11.67 3.44 -50.91
N SER A 34 11.98 3.20 -52.18
CA SER A 34 11.85 4.18 -53.27
C SER A 34 10.40 4.50 -53.71
N THR A 35 9.40 3.73 -53.29
CA THR A 35 7.99 3.91 -53.73
C THR A 35 7.35 5.21 -53.23
N MET A 36 7.85 5.83 -52.16
CA MET A 36 7.34 7.13 -51.70
C MET A 36 7.80 8.33 -52.55
N ARG A 37 8.85 8.17 -53.37
CA ARG A 37 9.41 9.30 -54.16
C ARG A 37 8.71 9.49 -55.50
N THR A 38 7.92 8.52 -55.94
CA THR A 38 7.23 8.56 -57.24
C THR A 38 5.96 9.40 -57.21
N GLN A 39 5.40 9.66 -56.02
CA GLN A 39 4.09 10.31 -55.86
C GLN A 39 4.25 11.63 -55.08
N GLY A 40 4.78 12.65 -55.75
CA GLY A 40 4.91 13.98 -55.16
C GLY A 40 5.16 15.06 -56.21
N ASP A 41 4.21 15.96 -56.39
CA ASP A 41 4.36 17.15 -57.24
C ASP A 41 5.33 18.14 -56.57
N LYS A 42 6.52 18.28 -57.16
CA LYS A 42 7.54 19.22 -56.70
C LYS A 42 7.05 20.65 -56.96
N GLY A 43 6.66 21.35 -55.90
CA GLY A 43 6.26 22.77 -55.94
C GLY A 43 4.90 23.08 -55.29
N ILE A 44 4.08 22.07 -54.99
CA ILE A 44 2.77 22.27 -54.34
C ILE A 44 2.89 22.21 -52.81
N PHE A 45 3.81 21.40 -52.28
CA PHE A 45 4.05 21.32 -50.86
C PHE A 45 4.93 22.48 -50.38
N THR A 46 4.36 23.41 -49.62
CA THR A 46 5.10 24.35 -48.76
C THR A 46 5.63 23.62 -47.52
N ILE A 47 6.38 22.52 -47.72
CA ILE A 47 7.08 21.87 -46.62
C ILE A 47 8.41 22.61 -46.47
N ASP A 48 8.45 23.59 -45.58
CA ASP A 48 9.71 24.11 -45.09
C ASP A 48 10.42 22.98 -44.34
N GLN A 49 11.51 22.48 -44.94
CA GLN A 49 12.24 21.31 -44.47
C GLN A 49 12.95 21.54 -43.12
N GLN A 50 13.04 22.79 -42.67
CA GLN A 50 13.57 23.19 -41.37
C GLN A 50 12.47 23.39 -40.32
N CYS A 51 11.21 23.42 -40.72
CA CYS A 51 10.08 23.66 -39.84
C CYS A 51 9.52 22.33 -39.30
N LYS A 52 9.36 22.23 -37.99
CA LYS A 52 8.67 21.10 -37.36
C LYS A 52 7.25 21.05 -37.94
N MET A 53 6.95 19.98 -38.69
CA MET A 53 5.68 19.63 -39.31
C MET A 53 4.51 20.49 -38.80
N GLU A 54 4.01 21.39 -39.65
CA GLU A 54 2.97 22.37 -39.30
C GLU A 54 1.78 21.68 -38.63
N THR A 55 1.74 21.67 -37.30
CA THR A 55 0.67 21.04 -36.50
C THR A 55 -0.54 21.98 -36.40
N LEU A 56 -0.65 22.93 -37.33
CA LEU A 56 -1.71 23.91 -37.41
C LEU A 56 -2.79 23.38 -38.34
N THR A 57 -3.79 22.72 -37.75
CA THR A 57 -5.02 22.39 -38.44
C THR A 57 -5.71 23.66 -38.93
N THR A 58 -6.48 23.58 -40.03
CA THR A 58 -7.31 24.69 -40.53
C THR A 58 -8.17 25.29 -39.42
N SER A 59 -8.71 24.45 -38.52
CA SER A 59 -9.43 24.89 -37.32
C SER A 59 -8.60 25.76 -36.37
N LYS A 60 -7.34 25.39 -36.07
CA LYS A 60 -6.46 26.18 -35.20
C LYS A 60 -6.02 27.49 -35.86
N ALA A 61 -5.94 27.53 -37.20
CA ALA A 61 -5.62 28.75 -37.93
C ALA A 61 -6.79 29.74 -37.94
N THR A 62 -8.03 29.25 -38.04
CA THR A 62 -9.22 30.11 -38.07
C THR A 62 -9.69 30.53 -36.68
N TYR A 63 -9.61 29.64 -35.68
CA TYR A 63 -10.10 29.89 -34.33
C TYR A 63 -8.97 30.20 -33.37
N VAL A 64 -8.45 31.43 -33.45
CA VAL A 64 -7.45 31.96 -32.52
C VAL A 64 -8.14 32.64 -31.35
N PRO A 65 -7.72 32.40 -30.09
CA PRO A 65 -8.23 33.14 -28.94
C PRO A 65 -8.08 34.64 -29.15
N LEU A 66 -9.21 35.35 -29.10
CA LEU A 66 -9.23 36.80 -29.25
C LEU A 66 -8.40 37.43 -28.13
N LYS A 67 -7.36 38.17 -28.50
CA LYS A 67 -6.63 39.02 -27.55
C LYS A 67 -7.57 40.16 -27.15
N GLY A 68 -7.67 40.42 -25.84
CA GLY A 68 -8.45 41.54 -25.33
C GLY A 68 -8.01 42.85 -25.97
N PRO A 69 -8.89 43.87 -26.04
CA PRO A 69 -8.52 45.18 -26.55
C PRO A 69 -7.27 45.66 -25.81
N GLY A 70 -6.21 46.00 -26.54
CA GLY A 70 -4.92 46.45 -25.98
C GLY A 70 -4.99 47.83 -25.32
N VAL A 71 -6.20 48.28 -24.99
CA VAL A 71 -6.52 49.58 -24.42
C VAL A 71 -7.27 49.35 -23.11
N ARG A 72 -6.96 50.17 -22.12
CA ARG A 72 -7.58 50.10 -20.80
C ARG A 72 -9.06 50.50 -20.87
N LEU A 73 -9.95 49.58 -20.50
CA LEU A 73 -11.41 49.81 -20.52
C LEU A 73 -11.97 50.51 -19.27
N LYS A 74 -11.19 50.55 -18.17
CA LYS A 74 -11.61 51.12 -16.87
C LYS A 74 -10.66 52.22 -16.41
N GLY A 75 -11.20 53.26 -15.80
CA GLY A 75 -10.39 54.32 -15.18
C GLY A 75 -9.60 53.84 -13.96
N ILE A 76 -8.51 54.55 -13.65
CA ILE A 76 -7.54 54.17 -12.60
C ILE A 76 -8.20 53.99 -11.23
N ARG A 77 -9.02 54.97 -10.85
CA ARG A 77 -9.74 54.97 -9.58
C ARG A 77 -10.66 53.76 -9.44
N ARG A 78 -11.41 53.41 -10.48
CA ARG A 78 -12.33 52.27 -10.46
C ARG A 78 -11.57 50.95 -10.31
N GLU A 79 -10.49 50.77 -11.05
CA GLU A 79 -9.69 49.54 -10.98
C GLU A 79 -9.05 49.35 -9.60
N LEU A 80 -8.54 50.44 -8.98
CA LEU A 80 -7.97 50.37 -7.64
C LEU A 80 -9.03 49.98 -6.60
N LEU A 81 -10.22 50.60 -6.67
CA LEU A 81 -11.35 50.27 -5.81
C LEU A 81 -11.79 48.80 -5.98
N GLU A 82 -11.90 48.32 -7.21
CA GLU A 82 -12.24 46.91 -7.50
C GLU A 82 -11.21 45.97 -6.87
N LYS A 83 -9.91 46.22 -7.05
CA LYS A 83 -8.84 45.41 -6.44
C LYS A 83 -8.92 45.39 -4.92
N GLN A 84 -9.15 46.55 -4.29
CA GLN A 84 -9.29 46.65 -2.84
C GLN A 84 -10.51 45.87 -2.32
N ILE A 85 -11.64 45.95 -3.01
CA ILE A 85 -12.86 45.22 -2.65
C ILE A 85 -12.62 43.70 -2.80
N THR A 86 -12.05 43.27 -3.93
CA THR A 86 -11.73 41.85 -4.16
C THR A 86 -10.78 41.32 -3.10
N GLN A 87 -9.76 42.08 -2.71
CA GLN A 87 -8.84 41.69 -1.65
C GLN A 87 -9.54 41.55 -0.30
N LYS A 88 -10.36 42.53 0.10
CA LYS A 88 -11.16 42.44 1.34
C LYS A 88 -12.10 41.24 1.36
N ILE A 89 -12.75 40.95 0.23
CA ILE A 89 -13.63 39.78 0.10
C ILE A 89 -12.81 38.50 0.26
N ARG A 90 -11.66 38.40 -0.41
CA ARG A 90 -10.77 37.24 -0.31
C ARG A 90 -10.29 37.02 1.12
N GLU A 91 -9.89 38.07 1.82
CA GLU A 91 -9.45 37.99 3.21
C GLU A 91 -10.58 37.50 4.11
N LYS A 92 -11.80 38.06 3.98
CA LYS A 92 -12.97 37.61 4.74
C LYS A 92 -13.31 36.14 4.49
N ILE A 93 -13.37 35.75 3.21
CA ILE A 93 -13.64 34.35 2.84
C ILE A 93 -12.54 33.43 3.39
N HIS A 94 -11.28 33.85 3.32
CA HIS A 94 -10.18 33.07 3.87
C HIS A 94 -10.32 32.90 5.39
N THR A 95 -10.68 33.96 6.12
CA THR A 95 -10.91 33.86 7.57
C THR A 95 -12.11 33.00 7.93
N GLU A 96 -13.16 32.98 7.11
CA GLU A 96 -14.35 32.15 7.32
C GLU A 96 -14.11 30.68 6.97
N LEU A 97 -13.38 30.41 5.88
CA LEU A 97 -13.12 29.05 5.37
C LEU A 97 -11.90 28.39 5.97
N SER A 98 -11.04 29.14 6.66
CA SER A 98 -9.91 28.60 7.42
C SER A 98 -10.28 28.58 8.90
N PRO A 99 -11.12 27.64 9.37
CA PRO A 99 -11.24 27.43 10.80
C PRO A 99 -9.85 27.15 11.37
N ALA A 100 -9.60 27.63 12.59
CA ALA A 100 -8.37 27.28 13.29
C ALA A 100 -8.26 25.75 13.29
N ALA A 101 -7.15 25.24 12.75
CA ALA A 101 -6.95 23.80 12.69
C ALA A 101 -7.13 23.25 14.11
N PRO A 102 -7.98 22.22 14.31
CA PRO A 102 -8.12 21.62 15.62
C PRO A 102 -6.73 21.17 16.08
N GLU A 103 -6.45 21.34 17.38
CA GLU A 103 -5.20 20.82 17.93
C GLU A 103 -5.12 19.32 17.62
N PRO A 104 -4.04 18.85 16.98
CA PRO A 104 -3.91 17.45 16.64
C PRO A 104 -3.89 16.64 17.93
N ASP A 105 -4.82 15.70 18.05
CA ASP A 105 -4.84 14.77 19.16
C ASP A 105 -3.77 13.68 18.93
N TYR A 106 -2.71 13.73 19.74
CA TYR A 106 -1.62 12.76 19.71
C TYR A 106 -1.90 11.51 20.55
N SER A 107 -3.07 11.41 21.19
CA SER A 107 -3.40 10.26 22.02
C SER A 107 -3.79 9.04 21.17
N SER A 108 -3.21 7.90 21.51
CA SER A 108 -3.58 6.61 20.92
C SER A 108 -4.94 6.15 21.46
N THR A 109 -5.65 5.31 20.70
CA THR A 109 -6.89 4.68 21.17
C THR A 109 -6.67 3.94 22.48
N THR A 110 -5.52 3.27 22.63
CA THR A 110 -5.15 2.59 23.88
C THR A 110 -5.02 3.55 25.05
N GLN A 111 -4.42 4.72 24.83
CA GLN A 111 -4.28 5.73 25.87
C GLN A 111 -5.63 6.31 26.29
N ARG A 112 -6.54 6.60 25.35
CA ARG A 112 -7.87 7.11 25.70
C ARG A 112 -8.71 6.08 26.46
N ASP A 113 -8.72 4.83 25.99
CA ASP A 113 -9.72 3.85 26.43
C ASP A 113 -9.23 2.95 27.56
N PHE A 114 -7.92 2.67 27.63
CA PHE A 114 -7.36 1.68 28.55
C PHE A 114 -6.42 2.27 29.60
N SER A 115 -6.00 3.53 29.45
CA SER A 115 -5.22 4.21 30.50
C SER A 115 -6.13 5.14 31.31
N VAL A 116 -6.75 4.57 32.36
CA VAL A 116 -7.46 5.38 33.36
C VAL A 116 -6.40 6.07 34.24
N PRO A 117 -6.31 7.40 34.23
CA PRO A 117 -5.37 8.10 35.11
C PRO A 117 -5.73 7.80 36.58
N GLY A 118 -4.76 7.30 37.34
CA GLY A 118 -4.94 6.95 38.75
C GLY A 118 -5.29 5.49 39.02
N PHE A 119 -5.43 4.64 37.99
CA PHE A 119 -5.50 3.20 38.22
C PHE A 119 -4.14 2.66 38.67
N VAL A 120 -4.04 2.27 39.93
CA VAL A 120 -2.88 1.56 40.48
C VAL A 120 -3.29 0.10 40.65
N PRO A 121 -2.77 -0.83 39.82
CA PRO A 121 -3.05 -2.25 40.00
C PRO A 121 -2.52 -2.70 41.36
N SER A 122 -3.44 -2.96 42.30
CA SER A 122 -3.12 -3.51 43.60
C SER A 122 -3.50 -4.99 43.63
N ARG A 123 -2.58 -5.84 44.08
CA ARG A 123 -2.92 -7.23 44.36
C ARG A 123 -3.66 -7.27 45.70
N PRO A 124 -4.81 -7.97 45.78
CA PRO A 124 -5.47 -8.15 47.06
C PRO A 124 -4.50 -8.84 48.02
N LYS A 125 -4.45 -8.36 49.26
CA LYS A 125 -3.63 -8.98 50.29
C LYS A 125 -4.22 -10.35 50.59
N SER A 126 -3.42 -11.41 50.48
CA SER A 126 -3.85 -12.75 50.86
C SER A 126 -4.15 -12.77 52.36
N THR A 127 -5.35 -13.22 52.74
CA THR A 127 -5.76 -13.35 54.14
C THR A 127 -4.99 -14.45 54.87
N GLN A 128 -4.58 -15.49 54.15
CA GLN A 128 -3.90 -16.65 54.69
C GLN A 128 -2.63 -16.94 53.88
N VAL A 129 -1.58 -17.37 54.58
CA VAL A 129 -0.34 -17.85 53.98
C VAL A 129 -0.54 -19.32 53.64
N HIS A 130 -0.83 -19.61 52.37
CA HIS A 130 -0.96 -20.99 51.88
C HIS A 130 0.40 -21.52 51.44
N ASP A 131 0.82 -22.66 51.98
CA ASP A 131 2.03 -23.36 51.52
C ASP A 131 1.65 -24.49 50.55
N TYR A 132 1.98 -24.31 49.27
CA TYR A 132 1.67 -25.26 48.20
C TYR A 132 2.33 -26.64 48.37
N LYS A 133 3.34 -26.77 49.23
CA LYS A 133 4.04 -28.05 49.46
C LYS A 133 3.40 -28.90 50.55
N SER A 134 2.79 -28.26 51.55
CA SER A 134 2.27 -28.92 52.74
C SER A 134 0.75 -28.98 52.77
N GLU A 135 0.07 -27.98 52.19
CA GLU A 135 -1.38 -27.94 52.12
C GLU A 135 -1.90 -28.77 50.94
N GLN A 136 -2.94 -29.57 51.21
CA GLN A 136 -3.68 -30.23 50.15
C GLN A 136 -4.62 -29.26 49.47
N ALA A 137 -4.76 -29.39 48.15
CA ALA A 137 -5.73 -28.64 47.39
C ALA A 137 -7.15 -28.95 47.90
N ILE A 138 -7.91 -27.89 48.18
CA ILE A 138 -9.33 -28.02 48.47
C ILE A 138 -10.02 -28.38 47.15
N THR A 139 -10.52 -29.61 47.10
CA THR A 139 -11.26 -30.15 45.96
C THR A 139 -12.61 -30.66 46.43
N PHE A 140 -13.52 -30.86 45.48
CA PHE A 140 -14.81 -31.51 45.75
C PHE A 140 -14.65 -32.80 46.57
N TRP A 141 -13.63 -33.61 46.27
CA TRP A 141 -13.37 -34.88 46.94
C TRP A 141 -12.89 -34.72 48.38
N SER A 142 -12.04 -33.73 48.67
CA SER A 142 -11.56 -33.48 50.04
C SER A 142 -12.68 -32.97 50.95
N GLU A 143 -13.59 -32.14 50.41
CA GLU A 143 -14.75 -31.63 51.16
C GLU A 143 -15.79 -32.72 51.44
N ASN A 144 -16.04 -33.62 50.49
CA ASN A 144 -17.09 -34.63 50.59
C ASN A 144 -16.57 -36.01 51.03
N CYS A 145 -15.32 -36.11 51.49
CA CYS A 145 -14.63 -37.37 51.77
C CYS A 145 -15.39 -38.30 52.73
N GLN A 146 -16.21 -37.75 53.64
CA GLN A 146 -17.02 -38.51 54.60
C GLN A 146 -18.34 -39.05 54.01
N GLN A 147 -18.84 -38.45 52.92
CA GLN A 147 -20.14 -38.79 52.32
C GLN A 147 -20.03 -39.72 51.12
N ILE A 148 -18.81 -39.91 50.58
CA ILE A 148 -18.55 -40.72 49.40
C ILE A 148 -18.56 -42.21 49.76
N GLN A 149 -19.33 -42.98 49.00
CA GLN A 149 -19.43 -44.44 49.14
C GLN A 149 -18.57 -45.14 48.08
N GLY A 150 -18.21 -46.41 48.32
CA GLY A 150 -17.44 -47.22 47.38
C GLY A 150 -15.92 -46.96 47.36
N VAL A 151 -15.41 -46.20 48.34
CA VAL A 151 -13.99 -45.94 48.54
C VAL A 151 -13.46 -46.64 49.79
N THR A 152 -12.14 -46.79 49.88
CA THR A 152 -11.49 -47.34 51.08
C THR A 152 -11.70 -46.41 52.28
N PRO A 153 -11.95 -46.94 53.49
CA PRO A 153 -12.17 -46.13 54.69
C PRO A 153 -10.99 -45.17 54.97
N ILE A 154 -11.33 -43.93 55.30
CA ILE A 154 -10.34 -42.89 55.61
C ILE A 154 -9.71 -43.18 56.96
N ARG A 155 -8.39 -43.44 56.97
CA ARG A 155 -7.60 -43.61 58.21
C ARG A 155 -6.97 -42.30 58.71
N ASN A 156 -6.70 -41.36 57.80
CA ASN A 156 -6.05 -40.09 58.11
C ASN A 156 -6.69 -38.96 57.29
N LEU A 157 -7.14 -37.90 57.97
CA LEU A 157 -7.75 -36.73 57.35
C LEU A 157 -6.77 -35.94 56.48
N ASN A 158 -5.47 -36.05 56.74
CA ASN A 158 -4.42 -35.42 55.94
C ASN A 158 -4.14 -36.18 54.63
N ALA A 159 -4.73 -37.35 54.41
CA ALA A 159 -4.58 -38.11 53.17
C ALA A 159 -5.78 -39.05 52.96
N PRO A 160 -6.97 -38.50 52.66
CA PRO A 160 -8.23 -39.26 52.71
C PRO A 160 -8.28 -40.40 51.68
N PHE A 161 -7.73 -40.19 50.48
CA PHE A 161 -7.77 -41.18 49.39
C PHE A 161 -6.50 -42.01 49.25
N ARG A 162 -5.81 -42.31 50.36
CA ARG A 162 -4.63 -43.18 50.34
C ARG A 162 -5.05 -44.60 49.95
N LYS A 163 -4.38 -45.19 48.95
CA LYS A 163 -4.65 -46.57 48.52
C LYS A 163 -4.46 -47.54 49.69
N SER A 164 -5.46 -48.38 49.91
CA SER A 164 -5.39 -49.50 50.84
C SER A 164 -5.50 -50.81 50.04
N ALA A 165 -4.60 -51.75 50.33
CA ALA A 165 -4.56 -53.07 49.70
C ALA A 165 -4.81 -54.20 50.71
N LEU A 166 -5.25 -53.89 51.93
CA LEU A 166 -5.36 -54.87 53.02
C LEU A 166 -6.24 -56.07 52.70
N PHE A 167 -7.31 -55.84 51.92
CA PHE A 167 -8.21 -56.92 51.50
C PHE A 167 -7.58 -57.81 50.42
N SER A 168 -6.75 -57.25 49.53
CA SER A 168 -6.17 -57.96 48.40
C SER A 168 -4.76 -58.50 48.64
N THR A 169 -4.09 -58.09 49.72
CA THR A 169 -2.79 -58.63 50.13
C THR A 169 -2.92 -60.08 50.59
N PRO A 170 -2.15 -61.03 50.02
CA PRO A 170 -2.11 -62.41 50.49
C PRO A 170 -1.74 -62.50 51.97
N ILE A 171 -2.35 -63.44 52.70
CA ILE A 171 -2.20 -63.59 54.16
C ILE A 171 -0.73 -63.69 54.58
N THR A 172 0.09 -64.41 53.79
CA THR A 172 1.53 -64.60 54.05
C THR A 172 2.36 -63.31 53.96
N GLN A 173 1.80 -62.22 53.46
CA GLN A 173 2.47 -60.92 53.27
C GLN A 173 1.86 -59.80 54.13
N ARG A 174 0.83 -60.10 54.95
CA ARG A 174 0.24 -59.12 55.86
C ARG A 174 1.19 -58.90 57.03
N LEU A 175 1.55 -57.62 57.27
CA LEU A 175 2.40 -57.20 58.39
C LEU A 175 1.58 -56.78 59.63
N ASP A 176 0.26 -56.70 59.48
CA ASP A 176 -0.67 -56.40 60.57
C ASP A 176 -1.09 -57.74 61.21
N GLU A 177 -0.50 -58.06 62.36
CA GLU A 177 -0.85 -59.22 63.20
C GLU A 177 -2.23 -58.94 63.83
N GLU A 178 -3.26 -59.71 63.47
CA GLU A 178 -4.57 -59.60 64.12
C GLU A 178 -4.51 -60.32 65.48
N GLU A 179 -4.49 -59.54 66.57
CA GLU A 179 -4.79 -60.02 67.92
C GLU A 179 -6.23 -60.57 67.89
N LEU A 180 -6.35 -61.90 67.85
CA LEU A 180 -7.62 -62.58 67.99
C LEU A 180 -8.20 -62.24 69.37
N PRO A 181 -9.49 -61.86 69.48
CA PRO A 181 -10.11 -61.74 70.80
C PRO A 181 -10.04 -63.11 71.50
N PRO A 182 -9.84 -63.15 72.83
CA PRO A 182 -9.83 -64.40 73.56
C PRO A 182 -11.19 -65.09 73.40
N ASP A 183 -11.15 -66.36 72.99
CA ASP A 183 -12.31 -67.25 73.03
C ASP A 183 -12.79 -67.37 74.50
N ASP A 184 -14.10 -67.21 74.71
CA ASP A 184 -14.79 -67.39 76.01
C ASP A 184 -14.57 -68.78 76.62
#